data_AF-A0A3D0GX23-F1
#
_entry.id   AF-A0A3D0GX23-F1
#
_cell.length_a   1.000
_cell.length_b   1.000
_cell.length_c   1.000
_cell.angle_alpha   90.00
_cell.angle_beta   90.00
_cell.angle_gamma   90.00
#
_symmetry.space_group_name_H-M   'P 1'
#
loop_
_entity.id
_entity.type
_entity.pdbx_description
1 polymer ?
#
loop_
_entity_poly.entity_id
_entity_poly.type
_entity_poly.pdbx_seq_one_letter_code
_entity_poly.pdbx_strand_id
1 'polypeptide(L)'
;MEKTMEKIQALAKSRGFVYPGSEIYGGLANTWDYGNLGVELKNNVKKAWWQKFVQESPYNVGVDCAILMNPQTWVASGHLGGFSDPLMDCKECKERFRADKLIEDWCQENAYELDGSVDAWSNEQMKTFIDEKNIKCPSCGKHNFTDIRQFNLMFKTFQGVTEDAKNTVYLRPETAQGIFVNFKNVQRTSRKKVPFGIGQIGKSFRNEITPGNFTFRTREFEQM
;
A
#
# COMPACT_ATOMS: atom_id res chain seq x y z
N MET A 1 23.80 19.63 -13.36
CA MET A 1 22.38 19.59 -13.74
C MET A 1 21.60 18.96 -12.59
N GLU A 2 20.61 19.65 -12.04
CA GLU A 2 19.81 19.17 -10.91
C GLU A 2 18.95 17.96 -11.32
N LYS A 3 18.96 16.91 -10.51
CA LYS A 3 18.19 15.67 -10.74
C LYS A 3 16.89 15.77 -9.94
N THR A 4 15.81 16.14 -10.61
CA THR A 4 14.48 16.24 -10.00
C THR A 4 13.65 14.98 -10.30
N MET A 5 12.58 14.76 -9.52
CA MET A 5 11.71 13.60 -9.71
C MET A 5 11.00 13.65 -11.07
N GLU A 6 10.60 14.83 -11.54
CA GLU A 6 9.96 15.04 -12.84
C GLU A 6 10.88 14.59 -13.98
N LYS A 7 12.20 14.85 -13.87
CA LYS A 7 13.18 14.40 -14.86
C LYS A 7 13.31 12.88 -14.88
N ILE A 8 13.25 12.23 -13.72
CA ILE A 8 13.28 10.77 -13.61
C ILE A 8 12.03 10.17 -14.26
N GLN A 9 10.84 10.70 -13.95
CA GLN A 9 9.58 10.24 -14.53
C GLN A 9 9.56 10.42 -16.06
N ALA A 10 9.98 11.57 -16.56
CA ALA A 10 10.06 11.84 -17.99
C ALA A 10 11.02 10.89 -18.70
N LEU A 11 12.18 10.59 -18.09
CA LEU A 11 13.13 9.62 -18.63
C LEU A 11 12.55 8.20 -18.63
N ALA A 12 11.95 7.77 -17.52
CA ALA A 12 11.34 6.44 -17.40
C ALA A 12 10.24 6.23 -18.46
N LYS A 13 9.41 7.25 -18.70
CA LYS A 13 8.39 7.22 -19.76
C LYS A 13 9.01 7.19 -21.14
N SER A 14 9.88 8.14 -21.47
CA SER A 14 10.48 8.26 -22.81
C SER A 14 11.38 7.09 -23.22
N ARG A 15 11.90 6.34 -22.26
CA ARG A 15 12.75 5.16 -22.49
C ARG A 15 12.01 3.82 -22.37
N GLY A 16 10.71 3.82 -22.10
CA GLY A 16 9.92 2.60 -22.04
C GLY A 16 10.11 1.77 -20.77
N PHE A 17 10.34 2.43 -19.63
CA PHE A 17 10.38 1.80 -18.32
C PHE A 17 9.03 1.81 -17.61
N VAL A 18 8.40 2.98 -17.45
CA VAL A 18 7.15 3.12 -16.69
C VAL A 18 6.22 4.10 -17.38
N TYR A 19 4.95 3.74 -17.52
CA TYR A 19 3.88 4.55 -18.08
C TYR A 19 2.77 4.76 -17.03
N PRO A 20 2.05 5.89 -17.04
CA PRO A 20 0.80 6.01 -16.31
C PRO A 20 -0.19 4.92 -16.72
N GLY A 21 -0.81 4.24 -15.74
CA GLY A 21 -1.81 3.22 -16.03
C GLY A 21 -3.02 3.83 -16.75
N SER A 22 -3.53 3.16 -17.79
CA SER A 22 -4.67 3.63 -18.60
C SER A 22 -4.47 5.02 -19.22
N GLU A 23 -3.24 5.36 -19.65
CA GLU A 23 -2.85 6.70 -20.11
C GLU A 23 -3.80 7.31 -21.15
N ILE A 24 -4.19 6.55 -22.18
CA ILE A 24 -5.04 7.06 -23.27
C ILE A 24 -6.46 7.43 -22.82
N TYR A 25 -6.87 6.99 -21.62
CA TYR A 25 -8.17 7.28 -21.01
C TYR A 25 -8.07 8.32 -19.89
N GLY A 26 -7.00 9.12 -19.86
CA GLY A 26 -6.78 10.16 -18.84
C GLY A 26 -6.01 9.66 -17.60
N GLY A 27 -5.55 8.40 -17.63
CA GLY A 27 -4.81 7.79 -16.55
C GLY A 27 -5.70 7.28 -15.41
N LEU A 28 -5.17 6.37 -14.61
CA LEU A 28 -5.76 5.94 -13.35
C LEU A 28 -4.79 6.22 -12.20
N ALA A 29 -5.23 7.05 -11.25
CA ALA A 29 -4.39 7.52 -10.15
C ALA A 29 -3.71 6.35 -9.40
N ASN A 30 -2.41 6.52 -9.12
CA ASN A 30 -1.58 5.56 -8.39
C ASN A 30 -1.52 4.15 -9.04
N THR A 31 -1.70 4.07 -10.37
CA THR A 31 -1.46 2.85 -11.15
C THR A 31 -0.44 3.13 -12.26
N TRP A 32 0.44 2.16 -12.51
CA TRP A 32 1.58 2.32 -13.41
C TRP A 32 1.85 1.03 -14.17
N ASP A 33 2.06 1.15 -15.47
CA ASP A 33 2.42 0.05 -16.36
C ASP A 33 3.93 0.01 -16.57
N TYR A 34 4.53 -1.17 -16.52
CA TYR A 34 5.95 -1.35 -16.82
C TYR A 34 6.11 -1.63 -18.33
N GLY A 35 6.83 -0.74 -19.02
CA GLY A 35 7.09 -0.84 -20.46
C GLY A 35 8.08 -1.97 -20.82
N ASN A 36 8.48 -2.03 -22.09
CA ASN A 36 9.34 -3.09 -22.61
C ASN A 36 10.71 -3.18 -21.94
N LEU A 37 11.34 -2.07 -21.55
CA LEU A 37 12.58 -2.11 -20.76
C LEU A 37 12.30 -2.24 -19.25
N GLY A 38 11.17 -1.72 -18.80
CA GLY A 38 10.74 -1.80 -17.41
C GLY A 38 10.47 -3.21 -16.94
N VAL A 39 9.81 -4.02 -17.78
CA VAL A 39 9.53 -5.43 -17.47
C VAL A 39 10.81 -6.26 -17.38
N GLU A 40 11.78 -6.02 -18.25
CA GLU A 40 13.09 -6.68 -18.20
C GLU A 40 13.84 -6.33 -16.92
N LEU A 41 13.93 -5.03 -16.58
CA LEU A 41 14.54 -4.59 -15.32
C LEU A 41 13.85 -5.23 -14.11
N LYS A 42 12.53 -5.18 -14.07
CA LYS A 42 11.72 -5.72 -12.97
C LYS A 42 11.90 -7.24 -12.82
N ASN A 43 11.94 -7.98 -13.93
CA ASN A 43 12.18 -9.42 -13.92
C ASN A 43 13.60 -9.75 -13.46
N ASN A 44 14.60 -8.97 -13.87
CA ASN A 44 15.98 -9.13 -13.42
C ASN A 44 16.12 -8.92 -11.91
N VAL A 45 15.47 -7.90 -11.35
CA VAL A 45 15.43 -7.67 -9.89
C VAL A 45 14.78 -8.84 -9.16
N LYS A 46 13.61 -9.31 -9.62
CA LYS A 46 12.92 -10.47 -9.03
C LYS A 46 13.78 -11.73 -9.05
N LYS A 47 14.43 -12.01 -10.20
CA LYS A 47 15.30 -13.16 -10.37
C LYS A 47 16.51 -13.10 -9.44
N ALA A 48 17.17 -11.95 -9.37
CA ALA A 48 18.31 -11.75 -8.48
C ALA A 48 17.92 -11.92 -7.00
N TRP A 49 16.77 -11.37 -6.59
CA TRP A 49 16.26 -11.53 -5.24
C TRP A 49 15.93 -13.00 -4.93
N TRP A 50 15.22 -13.69 -5.82
CA TRP A 50 14.85 -15.09 -5.63
C TRP A 50 16.06 -16.01 -5.57
N GLN A 51 17.03 -15.78 -6.45
CA GLN A 51 18.30 -16.48 -6.41
C GLN A 51 18.98 -16.29 -5.05
N LYS A 52 19.11 -15.04 -4.60
CA LYS A 52 19.86 -14.71 -3.38
C LYS A 52 19.20 -15.23 -2.10
N PHE A 53 17.90 -14.99 -1.94
CA PHE A 53 17.21 -15.21 -0.67
C PHE A 53 16.50 -16.55 -0.59
N VAL A 54 16.16 -17.17 -1.72
CA VAL A 54 15.45 -18.45 -1.75
C VAL A 54 16.36 -19.59 -2.22
N GLN A 55 16.99 -19.47 -3.39
CA GLN A 55 17.76 -20.59 -3.99
C GLN A 55 19.13 -20.81 -3.33
N GLU A 56 19.86 -19.73 -3.06
CA GLU A 56 21.18 -19.79 -2.41
C GLU A 56 21.10 -20.04 -0.89
N SER A 57 19.91 -19.86 -0.29
CA SER A 57 19.70 -20.14 1.13
C SER A 57 19.42 -21.63 1.35
N PRO A 58 20.22 -22.34 2.18
CA PRO A 58 19.95 -23.75 2.48
C PRO A 58 18.70 -23.94 3.34
N TYR A 59 18.18 -22.86 3.96
CA TYR A 59 17.05 -22.92 4.87
C TYR A 59 15.73 -22.54 4.19
N ASN A 60 15.76 -21.64 3.21
CA ASN A 60 14.52 -21.07 2.68
C ASN A 60 13.91 -21.95 1.59
N VAL A 61 12.60 -21.82 1.43
CA VAL A 61 11.80 -22.46 0.38
C VAL A 61 10.84 -21.45 -0.24
N GLY A 62 10.39 -21.71 -1.46
CA GLY A 62 9.46 -20.84 -2.16
C GLY A 62 8.02 -21.32 -2.10
N VAL A 63 7.07 -20.39 -2.15
CA VAL A 63 5.64 -20.64 -2.38
C VAL A 63 5.06 -19.54 -3.28
N ASP A 64 3.98 -19.86 -4.00
CA ASP A 64 3.15 -18.89 -4.69
C ASP A 64 1.69 -19.08 -4.24
N CYS A 65 1.23 -18.21 -3.34
CA CYS A 65 -0.14 -18.26 -2.82
C CYS A 65 -1.10 -17.46 -3.70
N ALA A 66 -2.37 -17.86 -3.70
CA ALA A 66 -3.44 -17.11 -4.36
C ALA A 66 -3.60 -15.68 -3.79
N ILE A 67 -4.12 -14.77 -4.62
CA ILE A 67 -4.47 -13.39 -4.22
C ILE A 67 -5.77 -13.38 -3.41
N LEU A 68 -6.77 -14.13 -3.88
CA LEU A 68 -8.06 -14.27 -3.21
C LEU A 68 -7.96 -15.31 -2.11
N MET A 69 -8.27 -14.90 -0.89
CA MET A 69 -8.24 -15.74 0.31
C MET A 69 -9.59 -15.69 1.02
N ASN A 70 -9.86 -16.69 1.84
CA ASN A 70 -11.03 -16.69 2.71
C ASN A 70 -11.02 -15.44 3.61
N PRO A 71 -12.12 -14.67 3.71
CA PRO A 71 -12.17 -13.45 4.52
C PRO A 71 -11.78 -13.63 5.99
N GLN A 72 -11.99 -14.83 6.55
CA GLN A 72 -11.58 -15.14 7.91
C GLN A 72 -10.07 -15.00 8.14
N THR A 73 -9.25 -15.16 7.09
CA THR A 73 -7.81 -14.87 7.18
C THR A 73 -7.55 -13.40 7.52
N TRP A 74 -8.34 -12.48 6.96
CA TRP A 74 -8.20 -11.04 7.18
C TRP A 74 -8.83 -10.57 8.49
N VAL A 75 -9.83 -11.30 9.00
CA VAL A 75 -10.34 -11.13 10.38
C VAL A 75 -9.27 -11.56 11.38
N ALA A 76 -8.76 -12.79 11.24
CA ALA A 76 -7.81 -13.38 12.18
C ALA A 76 -6.48 -12.63 12.24
N SER A 77 -6.02 -12.08 11.12
CA SER A 77 -4.81 -11.26 11.05
C SER A 77 -5.04 -9.81 11.49
N GLY A 78 -6.27 -9.40 11.80
CA GLY A 78 -6.61 -8.04 12.23
C GLY A 78 -6.75 -7.01 11.10
N HIS A 79 -6.50 -7.38 9.84
CA HIS A 79 -6.56 -6.44 8.71
C HIS A 79 -7.94 -5.79 8.55
N LEU A 80 -9.03 -6.54 8.75
CA LEU A 80 -10.37 -5.95 8.64
C LEU A 80 -10.71 -4.98 9.78
N GLY A 81 -10.05 -5.12 10.94
CA GLY A 81 -10.27 -4.27 12.10
C GLY A 81 -9.32 -3.08 12.24
N GLY A 82 -8.08 -3.21 11.75
CA GLY A 82 -7.02 -2.22 12.00
C GLY A 82 -6.19 -1.80 10.79
N PHE A 83 -6.42 -2.36 9.59
CA PHE A 83 -5.71 -1.93 8.37
C PHE A 83 -6.45 -0.76 7.69
N SER A 84 -6.42 0.39 8.36
CA SER A 84 -7.13 1.59 7.94
C SER A 84 -6.32 2.87 8.14
N ASP A 85 -6.57 3.84 7.27
CA ASP A 85 -6.01 5.19 7.40
C ASP A 85 -7.03 6.14 8.05
N PRO A 86 -6.58 7.08 8.90
CA PRO A 86 -7.43 8.11 9.48
C PRO A 86 -7.72 9.20 8.43
N LEU A 87 -8.95 9.24 7.92
CA LEU A 87 -9.34 10.11 6.81
C LEU A 87 -10.32 11.20 7.24
N MET A 88 -10.12 12.40 6.69
CA MET A 88 -11.04 13.54 6.79
C MET A 88 -11.22 14.23 5.44
N ASP A 89 -12.38 14.86 5.20
CA ASP A 89 -12.63 15.65 4.01
C ASP A 89 -12.68 17.14 4.35
N CYS A 90 -12.16 18.01 3.48
CA CYS A 90 -12.46 19.43 3.54
C CYS A 90 -13.90 19.66 3.06
N LYS A 91 -14.74 20.27 3.89
CA LYS A 91 -16.15 20.53 3.53
C LYS A 91 -16.30 21.58 2.44
N GLU A 92 -15.27 22.41 2.21
CA GLU A 92 -15.27 23.47 1.20
C GLU A 92 -14.89 22.95 -0.19
N CYS A 93 -13.70 22.36 -0.34
CA CYS A 93 -13.22 21.87 -1.65
C CYS A 93 -13.50 20.38 -1.91
N LYS A 94 -14.04 19.65 -0.93
CA LYS A 94 -14.34 18.19 -0.98
C LYS A 94 -13.13 17.28 -1.16
N GLU A 95 -11.93 17.82 -1.02
CA GLU A 95 -10.70 17.04 -1.10
C GLU A 95 -10.47 16.23 0.18
N ARG A 96 -9.81 15.07 0.01
CA ARG A 96 -9.59 14.06 1.03
C ARG A 96 -8.17 14.13 1.54
N PHE A 97 -8.03 14.10 2.85
CA PHE A 97 -6.75 14.16 3.53
C PHE A 97 -6.64 13.00 4.52
N ARG A 98 -5.43 12.47 4.58
CA ARG A 98 -4.98 11.64 5.69
C ARG A 98 -4.65 12.55 6.86
N ALA A 99 -5.32 12.37 7.99
CA ALA A 99 -5.23 13.26 9.14
C ALA A 99 -3.82 13.24 9.76
N ASP A 100 -3.24 12.05 9.86
CA ASP A 100 -1.85 11.85 10.28
C ASP A 100 -0.87 12.61 9.38
N LYS A 101 -1.01 12.46 8.06
CA LYS A 101 -0.14 13.11 7.08
C LYS A 101 -0.28 14.63 7.09
N LEU A 102 -1.50 15.12 7.24
CA LEU A 102 -1.78 16.55 7.36
C LEU A 102 -1.05 17.17 8.56
N ILE A 103 -1.01 16.44 9.69
CA ILE A 103 -0.28 16.85 10.89
C ILE A 103 1.23 16.82 10.64
N GLU A 104 1.76 15.73 10.08
CA GLU A 104 3.19 15.60 9.75
C GLU A 104 3.69 16.73 8.86
N ASP A 105 2.96 17.01 7.77
CA ASP A 105 3.33 18.04 6.79
C ASP A 105 3.31 19.42 7.45
N TRP A 106 2.29 19.72 8.26
CA TRP A 106 2.23 20.96 9.04
C TRP A 106 3.39 21.07 10.03
N CYS A 107 3.73 20.00 10.74
CA CYS A 107 4.85 19.98 11.68
C CYS A 107 6.19 20.24 10.98
N GLN A 108 6.39 19.64 9.81
CA GLN A 108 7.60 19.86 9.00
C GLN A 108 7.69 21.32 8.52
N GLU A 109 6.60 21.90 8.04
CA GLU A 109 6.56 23.29 7.56
C GLU A 109 6.77 24.32 8.68
N ASN A 110 6.31 24.02 9.89
CA ASN A 110 6.39 24.92 11.05
C ASN A 110 7.57 24.61 11.98
N ALA A 111 8.46 23.67 11.59
CA ALA A 111 9.56 23.18 12.42
C ALA A 111 9.11 22.77 13.84
N TYR A 112 7.93 22.14 13.93
CA TYR A 112 7.33 21.70 15.18
C TYR A 112 7.75 20.25 15.46
N GLU A 113 8.42 20.03 16.59
CA GLU A 113 8.79 18.68 17.03
C GLU A 113 7.62 18.01 17.76
N LEU A 114 7.29 16.79 17.32
CA LEU A 114 6.30 15.93 17.95
C LEU A 114 6.98 14.99 18.93
N ASP A 115 6.41 14.84 20.12
CA ASP A 115 6.82 13.82 21.09
C ASP A 115 6.18 12.48 20.71
N GLY A 116 6.74 11.84 19.69
CA GLY A 116 6.31 10.53 19.17
C GLY A 116 5.73 10.56 17.75
N SER A 117 5.34 9.38 17.25
CA SER A 117 4.72 9.23 15.93
C SER A 117 3.22 9.54 15.99
N VAL A 118 2.73 10.33 15.02
CA VAL A 118 1.30 10.61 14.83
C VAL A 118 0.52 9.33 14.53
N ASP A 119 1.16 8.31 13.95
CA ASP A 119 0.53 7.01 13.65
C ASP A 119 -0.02 6.31 14.90
N ALA A 120 0.48 6.64 16.09
CA ALA A 120 0.04 6.06 17.36
C ALA A 120 -1.13 6.82 18.02
N TRP A 121 -1.55 7.95 17.44
CA TRP A 121 -2.57 8.81 18.02
C TRP A 121 -3.98 8.29 17.75
N SER A 122 -4.89 8.55 18.69
CA SER A 122 -6.32 8.34 18.45
C SER A 122 -6.89 9.39 17.50
N ASN A 123 -8.04 9.09 16.88
CA ASN A 123 -8.77 10.06 16.07
C ASN A 123 -9.09 11.35 16.84
N GLU A 124 -9.34 11.24 18.15
CA GLU A 124 -9.62 12.40 19.00
C GLU A 124 -8.37 13.25 19.20
N GLN A 125 -7.22 12.63 19.47
CA GLN A 125 -5.94 13.33 19.62
C GLN A 125 -5.55 14.06 18.32
N MET A 126 -5.67 13.38 17.17
CA MET A 126 -5.42 14.01 15.87
C MET A 126 -6.35 15.19 15.60
N LYS A 127 -7.66 15.02 15.87
CA LYS A 127 -8.65 16.08 15.66
C LYS A 127 -8.37 17.29 16.55
N THR A 128 -8.12 17.06 17.84
CA THR A 128 -7.79 18.12 18.79
C THR A 128 -6.54 18.88 18.34
N PHE A 129 -5.48 18.18 17.91
CA PHE A 129 -4.27 18.83 17.43
C PHE A 129 -4.52 19.70 16.19
N ILE A 130 -5.28 19.18 15.22
CA ILE A 130 -5.64 19.92 14.00
C ILE A 130 -6.41 21.20 14.36
N ASP A 131 -7.38 21.13 15.26
CA ASP A 131 -8.19 22.26 15.68
C ASP A 131 -7.39 23.28 16.52
N GLU A 132 -6.58 22.83 17.48
CA GLU A 132 -5.74 23.70 18.33
C GLU A 132 -4.68 24.46 17.54
N LYS A 133 -4.06 23.81 16.55
CA LYS A 133 -3.07 24.44 15.66
C LYS A 133 -3.70 25.15 14.47
N ASN A 134 -5.03 25.09 14.32
CA ASN A 134 -5.79 25.68 13.22
C ASN A 134 -5.18 25.30 11.85
N ILE A 135 -4.87 24.01 11.68
CA ILE A 135 -4.23 23.48 10.47
C ILE A 135 -5.20 23.61 9.30
N LYS A 136 -4.86 24.47 8.34
CA LYS A 136 -5.73 24.76 7.19
C LYS A 136 -5.61 23.68 6.12
N CYS A 137 -6.68 23.52 5.34
CA CYS A 137 -6.66 22.70 4.12
C CYS A 137 -5.54 23.18 3.18
N PRO A 138 -4.58 22.32 2.79
CA PRO A 138 -3.48 22.69 1.90
C PRO A 138 -3.95 23.22 0.54
N SER A 139 -5.11 22.74 0.07
CA SER A 139 -5.60 23.02 -1.27
C SER A 139 -6.44 24.30 -1.38
N CYS A 140 -7.19 24.67 -0.33
CA CYS A 140 -8.08 25.84 -0.36
C CYS A 140 -7.87 26.84 0.78
N GLY A 141 -6.99 26.55 1.74
CA GLY A 141 -6.66 27.43 2.86
C GLY A 141 -7.76 27.59 3.92
N LYS A 142 -8.85 26.82 3.86
CA LYS A 142 -9.95 26.87 4.82
C LYS A 142 -9.76 25.84 5.94
N HIS A 143 -10.20 26.18 7.15
CA HIS A 143 -10.26 25.27 8.31
C HIS A 143 -11.70 24.80 8.50
N ASN A 144 -12.13 23.82 7.71
CA ASN A 144 -13.47 23.25 7.82
C ASN A 144 -13.45 21.80 7.35
N PHE A 145 -13.12 20.89 8.26
CA PHE A 145 -13.03 19.47 7.97
C PHE A 145 -14.22 18.68 8.53
N THR A 146 -14.43 17.48 8.00
CA THR A 146 -15.28 16.46 8.64
C THR A 146 -14.57 15.81 9.82
N ASP A 147 -15.31 15.06 10.62
CA ASP A 147 -14.70 14.16 11.60
C ASP A 147 -13.80 13.12 10.92
N ILE A 148 -12.79 12.66 11.65
CA ILE A 148 -11.86 11.62 11.20
C ILE A 148 -12.57 10.26 11.24
N ARG A 149 -12.58 9.57 10.10
CA ARG A 149 -13.11 8.22 9.95
C ARG A 149 -12.01 7.25 9.54
N GLN A 150 -12.14 5.99 9.95
CA GLN A 150 -11.21 4.94 9.56
C GLN A 150 -11.59 4.40 8.18
N PHE A 151 -10.67 4.51 7.22
CA PHE A 151 -10.86 3.99 5.87
C PHE A 151 -10.05 2.71 5.65
N ASN A 152 -10.73 1.58 5.48
CA ASN A 152 -10.05 0.31 5.25
C ASN A 152 -9.33 0.30 3.89
N LEU A 153 -8.05 -0.05 3.89
CA LEU A 153 -7.19 -0.02 2.71
C LEU A 153 -7.27 -1.29 1.85
N MET A 154 -8.06 -2.30 2.23
CA MET A 154 -8.23 -3.50 1.41
C MET A 154 -9.22 -3.25 0.27
N PHE A 155 -8.87 -3.70 -0.93
CA PHE A 155 -9.84 -3.75 -2.02
C PHE A 155 -10.85 -4.85 -1.77
N LYS A 156 -12.12 -4.46 -1.70
CA LYS A 156 -13.27 -5.35 -1.57
C LYS A 156 -13.80 -5.74 -2.94
N THR A 157 -14.14 -7.01 -3.12
CA THR A 157 -14.85 -7.53 -4.28
C THR A 157 -15.81 -8.65 -3.84
N PHE A 158 -16.51 -9.28 -4.79
CA PHE A 158 -17.51 -10.30 -4.53
C PHE A 158 -17.19 -11.57 -5.33
N GLN A 159 -17.24 -12.73 -4.67
CA GLN A 159 -17.07 -14.04 -5.29
C GLN A 159 -18.45 -14.63 -5.63
N GLY A 160 -18.76 -14.74 -6.92
CA GLY A 160 -20.01 -15.35 -7.39
C GLY A 160 -20.85 -14.38 -8.22
N VAL A 161 -22.11 -14.73 -8.42
CA VAL A 161 -23.02 -13.99 -9.32
C VAL A 161 -23.69 -12.81 -8.61
N THR A 162 -23.82 -12.88 -7.28
CA THR A 162 -24.47 -11.85 -6.46
C THR A 162 -23.45 -11.02 -5.69
N GLU A 163 -23.62 -9.70 -5.71
CA GLU A 163 -22.87 -8.74 -4.90
C GLU A 163 -23.43 -8.67 -3.47
N ASP A 164 -23.40 -9.79 -2.75
CA ASP A 164 -23.90 -9.88 -1.39
C ASP A 164 -22.78 -9.96 -0.34
N ALA A 165 -23.12 -9.69 0.92
CA ALA A 165 -22.15 -9.69 2.02
C ALA A 165 -21.54 -11.08 2.27
N LYS A 166 -22.26 -12.17 1.94
CA LYS A 166 -21.77 -13.55 2.14
C LYS A 166 -20.66 -13.90 1.15
N ASN A 167 -20.71 -13.30 -0.04
CA ASN A 167 -19.76 -13.48 -1.12
C ASN A 167 -18.61 -12.47 -1.09
N THR A 168 -18.53 -11.62 -0.07
CA THR A 168 -17.46 -10.62 0.02
C THR A 168 -16.09 -11.30 0.15
N VAL A 169 -15.16 -10.95 -0.75
CA VAL A 169 -13.74 -11.32 -0.67
C VAL A 169 -12.87 -10.09 -0.90
N TYR A 170 -11.57 -10.22 -0.62
CA TYR A 170 -10.65 -9.09 -0.69
C TYR A 170 -9.43 -9.45 -1.51
N LEU A 171 -8.89 -8.45 -2.23
CA LEU A 171 -7.54 -8.56 -2.76
C LEU A 171 -6.55 -8.40 -1.60
N ARG A 172 -5.57 -9.30 -1.50
CA ARG A 172 -4.61 -9.30 -0.39
C ARG A 172 -3.82 -7.98 -0.32
N PRO A 173 -3.67 -7.38 0.87
CA PRO A 173 -2.86 -6.19 1.09
C PRO A 173 -1.37 -6.48 1.27
N GLU A 174 -1.03 -7.76 1.44
CA GLU A 174 0.33 -8.29 1.61
C GLU A 174 0.43 -9.75 1.16
N THR A 175 1.65 -10.26 1.00
CA THR A 175 1.93 -11.67 0.64
C THR A 175 2.01 -12.61 1.85
N ALA A 176 2.24 -12.09 3.06
CA ALA A 176 2.61 -12.88 4.24
C ALA A 176 1.52 -13.87 4.71
N GLN A 177 0.24 -13.48 4.65
CA GLN A 177 -0.85 -14.35 5.12
C GLN A 177 -0.92 -15.68 4.37
N GLY A 178 -0.59 -15.68 3.07
CA GLY A 178 -0.51 -16.91 2.28
C GLY A 178 0.55 -17.89 2.80
N ILE A 179 1.69 -17.36 3.25
CA ILE A 179 2.77 -18.12 3.87
C ILE A 179 2.29 -18.71 5.21
N PHE A 180 1.66 -17.91 6.07
CA PHE A 180 1.22 -18.34 7.39
C PHE A 180 0.21 -19.49 7.31
N VAL A 181 -0.80 -19.39 6.45
CA VAL A 181 -1.81 -20.45 6.30
C VAL A 181 -1.22 -21.75 5.74
N ASN A 182 -0.12 -21.67 4.99
CA ASN A 182 0.57 -22.82 4.42
C ASN A 182 1.77 -23.32 5.22
N PHE A 183 2.09 -22.70 6.36
CA PHE A 183 3.30 -23.03 7.13
C PHE A 183 3.45 -24.53 7.38
N LYS A 184 2.39 -25.20 7.85
CA LYS A 184 2.41 -26.66 8.11
C LYS A 184 2.54 -27.50 6.85
N ASN A 185 1.89 -27.10 5.76
CA ASN A 185 1.99 -27.80 4.48
C ASN A 185 3.43 -27.74 3.96
N VAL A 186 4.01 -26.54 3.91
CA VAL A 186 5.37 -26.30 3.43
C VAL A 186 6.40 -26.99 4.33
N GLN A 187 6.29 -26.84 5.65
CA GLN A 187 7.20 -27.49 6.60
C GLN A 187 7.25 -29.00 6.40
N ARG A 188 6.09 -29.64 6.25
CA ARG A 188 5.96 -31.09 6.09
C ARG A 188 6.55 -31.57 4.76
N THR A 189 6.19 -30.94 3.63
CA THR A 189 6.61 -31.40 2.30
C THR A 189 8.09 -31.13 2.02
N SER A 190 8.62 -30.01 2.52
CA SER A 190 10.04 -29.67 2.42
C SER A 190 10.93 -30.29 3.50
N ARG A 191 10.32 -30.98 4.48
CA ARG A 191 10.99 -31.62 5.62
C ARG A 191 11.91 -30.67 6.41
N LYS A 192 11.58 -29.38 6.47
CA LYS A 192 12.37 -28.37 7.18
C LYS A 192 12.14 -28.44 8.69
N LYS A 193 13.22 -28.27 9.45
CA LYS A 193 13.19 -28.00 10.90
C LYS A 193 13.35 -26.50 11.12
N VAL A 194 12.75 -25.98 12.19
CA VAL A 194 12.91 -24.57 12.58
C VAL A 194 14.35 -24.33 13.07
N PRO A 195 15.01 -23.22 12.68
CA PRO A 195 14.50 -22.14 11.83
C PRO A 195 14.60 -22.44 10.32
N PHE A 196 13.56 -22.03 9.58
CA PHE A 196 13.55 -22.01 8.11
C PHE A 196 12.64 -20.87 7.63
N GLY A 197 12.90 -20.33 6.44
CA GLY A 197 12.08 -19.28 5.83
C GLY A 197 11.21 -19.79 4.69
N ILE A 198 10.13 -19.07 4.42
CA ILE A 198 9.28 -19.28 3.24
C ILE A 198 9.22 -17.94 2.51
N GLY A 199 9.70 -17.90 1.27
CA GLY A 199 9.67 -16.71 0.41
C GLY A 199 8.53 -16.77 -0.61
N GLN A 200 8.00 -15.61 -0.97
CA GLN A 200 6.98 -15.46 -2.00
C GLN A 200 7.17 -14.14 -2.73
N ILE A 201 7.18 -14.18 -4.06
CA ILE A 201 7.06 -12.98 -4.88
C ILE A 201 5.64 -12.92 -5.43
N GLY A 202 4.95 -11.80 -5.28
CA GLY A 202 3.62 -11.67 -5.86
C GLY A 202 2.98 -10.30 -5.67
N LYS A 203 1.85 -10.11 -6.34
CA LYS A 203 1.08 -8.85 -6.26
C LYS A 203 0.39 -8.68 -4.91
N SER A 204 0.31 -7.44 -4.46
CA SER A 204 -0.45 -6.97 -3.31
C SER A 204 -1.14 -5.66 -3.66
N PHE A 205 -2.24 -5.37 -2.97
CA PHE A 205 -3.12 -4.27 -3.32
C PHE A 205 -3.47 -3.43 -2.09
N ARG A 206 -3.29 -2.11 -2.19
CA ARG A 206 -3.65 -1.16 -1.13
C ARG A 206 -4.47 -0.05 -1.73
N ASN A 207 -5.66 0.21 -1.19
CA ASN A 207 -6.56 1.25 -1.67
C ASN A 207 -6.10 2.64 -1.21
N GLU A 208 -4.87 2.98 -1.62
CA GLU A 208 -4.19 4.22 -1.27
C GLU A 208 -5.00 5.41 -1.76
N ILE A 209 -5.21 6.36 -0.83
CA ILE A 209 -6.01 7.55 -1.05
C ILE A 209 -5.13 8.70 -1.52
N THR A 210 -3.94 8.85 -0.93
CA THR A 210 -3.08 9.99 -1.20
C THR A 210 -2.40 9.85 -2.56
N PRO A 211 -2.54 10.84 -3.46
CA PRO A 211 -1.82 10.84 -4.73
C PRO A 211 -0.32 11.09 -4.51
N GLY A 212 0.53 10.51 -5.36
CA GLY A 212 1.86 11.09 -5.61
C GLY A 212 3.06 10.18 -5.34
N ASN A 213 4.23 10.70 -5.73
CA ASN A 213 5.54 10.03 -5.69
C ASN A 213 5.65 8.80 -6.61
N PHE A 214 5.22 8.89 -7.87
CA PHE A 214 5.55 7.89 -8.90
C PHE A 214 5.26 6.44 -8.44
N THR A 215 6.19 5.52 -8.58
CA THR A 215 6.05 4.12 -8.16
C THR A 215 6.18 3.90 -6.65
N PHE A 216 6.36 4.95 -5.82
CA PHE A 216 6.48 4.82 -4.36
C PHE A 216 5.14 4.67 -3.64
N ARG A 217 4.05 5.24 -4.17
CA ARG A 217 2.68 5.01 -3.68
C ARG A 217 1.81 4.52 -4.82
N THR A 218 1.47 3.24 -4.78
CA THR A 218 0.70 2.58 -5.83
C THR A 218 -0.39 1.71 -5.22
N ARG A 219 -1.47 1.52 -5.96
CA ARG A 219 -2.60 0.68 -5.53
C ARG A 219 -2.38 -0.80 -5.78
N GLU A 220 -1.49 -1.11 -6.71
CA GLU A 220 -1.11 -2.45 -7.11
C GLU A 220 0.41 -2.49 -7.29
N PHE A 221 1.08 -3.40 -6.58
CA PHE A 221 2.53 -3.57 -6.65
C PHE A 221 2.93 -5.01 -6.37
N GLU A 222 4.19 -5.36 -6.63
CA GLU A 222 4.75 -6.67 -6.27
C GLU A 222 5.62 -6.54 -5.02
N GLN A 223 5.48 -7.51 -4.12
CA GLN A 223 6.34 -7.68 -2.94
C GLN A 223 7.17 -8.95 -3.09
N MET A 224 8.32 -8.98 -2.41
CA MET A 224 9.26 -10.11 -2.35
C MET A 224 9.59 -10.39 -0.89
#